data_AF-A0A1H9VKP4-F1
#
_entry.id   AF-A0A1H9VKP4-F1
#
_cell.length_a   1.000
_cell.length_b   1.000
_cell.length_c   1.000
_cell.angle_alpha   90.00
_cell.angle_beta   90.00
_cell.angle_gamma   90.00
#
_symmetry.space_group_name_H-M   'P 1'
#
loop_
_entity.id
_entity.type
_entity.pdbx_description
1 polymer ?
#
loop_
_entity_poly.entity_id
_entity_poly.type
_entity_poly.pdbx_seq_one_letter_code
_entity_poly.pdbx_strand_id
1 'polypeptide(L)'
;MTTRFPVAVDDPLRNAGWQPGRWDIRQAEQWADALRGHVSPGGHRHAVFPAAVEVWAEFGTLRITPTGPGRHLAPSPVHIDPLPGLHAARTFNDLGRALGTQVCPIGTEGEDEALLAIDAERRVYSIDATGDWYLGADFDAALSALLMGLVPAKLSAGPPPVVPPPESAGPDGLTDTRTG
;
A
#
# COMPACT_ATOMS: atom_id res chain seq x y z
N MET A 1 -15.59 9.22 -19.16
CA MET A 1 -14.19 8.77 -18.96
C MET A 1 -13.93 8.89 -17.48
N THR A 2 -13.79 7.77 -16.78
CA THR A 2 -13.60 7.75 -15.32
C THR A 2 -12.10 7.63 -15.08
N THR A 3 -11.50 8.59 -14.37
CA THR A 3 -10.09 8.51 -13.97
C THR A 3 -9.90 7.41 -12.92
N ARG A 4 -8.77 6.68 -12.97
CA ARG A 4 -8.41 5.62 -12.00
C ARG A 4 -8.38 6.15 -10.56
N PHE A 5 -7.89 7.38 -10.41
CA PHE A 5 -7.72 8.05 -9.12
C PHE A 5 -8.66 9.25 -8.96
N PRO A 6 -9.05 9.58 -7.72
CA PRO A 6 -9.62 10.88 -7.41
C PRO A 6 -8.56 11.98 -7.60
N VAL A 7 -9.01 13.22 -7.83
CA VAL A 7 -8.13 14.38 -8.10
C VAL A 7 -7.06 14.56 -7.01
N ALA A 8 -7.43 14.36 -5.74
CA ALA A 8 -6.51 14.47 -4.60
C ALA A 8 -5.33 13.46 -4.63
N VAL A 9 -5.40 12.43 -5.48
CA VAL A 9 -4.34 11.43 -5.69
C VAL A 9 -3.71 11.58 -7.08
N ASP A 10 -4.53 11.84 -8.12
CA ASP A 10 -4.03 12.04 -9.49
C ASP A 10 -3.09 13.26 -9.55
N ASP A 11 -3.48 14.41 -8.99
CA ASP A 11 -2.67 15.64 -9.06
C ASP A 11 -1.25 15.46 -8.45
N PRO A 12 -1.08 14.95 -7.21
CA PRO A 12 0.24 14.60 -6.67
C PRO A 12 1.03 13.64 -7.55
N LEU A 13 0.38 12.59 -8.09
CA LEU A 13 1.03 11.61 -8.96
C LEU A 13 1.55 12.28 -10.24
N ARG A 14 0.72 13.09 -10.91
CA ARG A 14 1.11 13.83 -12.12
C ARG A 14 2.26 14.78 -11.84
N ASN A 15 2.21 15.51 -10.72
CA ASN A 15 3.27 16.42 -10.30
C ASN A 15 4.58 15.70 -10.01
N ALA A 16 4.52 14.46 -9.51
CA ALA A 16 5.67 13.59 -9.32
C ALA A 16 6.23 12.99 -10.64
N GLY A 17 5.55 13.23 -11.77
CA GLY A 17 5.94 12.72 -13.09
C GLY A 17 5.27 11.40 -13.49
N TRP A 18 4.23 10.96 -12.76
CA TRP A 18 3.51 9.73 -13.11
C TRP A 18 2.60 9.90 -14.33
N GLN A 19 2.68 8.85 -15.14
CA GLN A 19 1.96 8.46 -16.32
C GLN A 19 0.91 7.33 -16.25
N PRO A 20 -0.35 7.44 -16.67
CA PRO A 20 -1.11 6.24 -17.00
C PRO A 20 -0.35 5.41 -18.05
N GLY A 21 -0.10 4.13 -17.74
CA GLY A 21 0.70 3.23 -18.58
C GLY A 21 2.21 3.35 -18.40
N ARG A 22 2.71 4.11 -17.42
CA ARG A 22 4.13 4.07 -17.02
C ARG A 22 4.50 2.65 -16.59
N TRP A 23 5.62 2.15 -17.08
CA TRP A 23 6.13 0.82 -16.75
C TRP A 23 7.65 0.73 -16.94
N ASP A 24 8.42 0.83 -15.86
CA ASP A 24 9.87 0.66 -15.84
C ASP A 24 10.24 -0.70 -15.23
N ILE A 25 10.08 -1.75 -16.03
CA ILE A 25 10.41 -3.11 -15.58
C ILE A 25 11.90 -3.28 -15.30
N ARG A 26 12.77 -2.53 -15.99
CA ARG A 26 14.22 -2.64 -15.83
C ARG A 26 14.64 -2.15 -14.44
N GLN A 27 14.10 -1.02 -13.99
CA GLN A 27 14.37 -0.53 -12.64
C GLN A 27 13.80 -1.48 -11.58
N ALA A 28 12.61 -2.02 -11.80
CA ALA A 28 12.00 -2.99 -10.89
C ALA A 28 12.83 -4.28 -10.76
N GLU A 29 13.38 -4.80 -11.86
CA GLU A 29 14.28 -5.96 -11.86
C GLU A 29 15.59 -5.68 -11.11
N GLN A 30 16.18 -4.49 -11.28
CA GLN A 30 17.40 -4.11 -10.53
C GLN A 30 17.16 -4.10 -9.02
N TRP A 31 16.02 -3.58 -8.57
CA TRP A 31 15.67 -3.64 -7.15
C TRP A 31 15.35 -5.06 -6.68
N ALA A 32 14.67 -5.85 -7.51
CA ALA A 32 14.42 -7.26 -7.21
C ALA A 32 15.74 -8.02 -6.98
N ASP A 33 16.74 -7.80 -7.82
CA ASP A 33 18.06 -8.43 -7.71
C ASP A 33 18.83 -7.92 -6.49
N ALA A 34 18.78 -6.61 -6.20
CA ALA A 34 19.39 -6.04 -5.00
C ALA A 34 18.81 -6.65 -3.72
N LEU A 35 17.48 -6.75 -3.61
CA LEU A 35 16.80 -7.34 -2.47
C LEU A 35 17.09 -8.84 -2.32
N ARG A 36 17.07 -9.61 -3.42
CA ARG A 36 17.38 -11.06 -3.40
C ARG A 36 18.85 -11.33 -3.06
N GLY A 37 19.75 -10.46 -3.51
CA GLY A 37 21.18 -10.53 -3.24
C GLY A 37 21.53 -10.22 -1.78
N HIS A 38 20.65 -9.51 -1.06
CA HIS A 38 20.87 -9.18 0.33
C HIS A 38 20.50 -10.32 1.29
N VAL A 39 21.41 -10.59 2.23
CA VAL A 39 21.19 -11.46 3.38
C VAL A 39 21.54 -10.64 4.62
N SER A 40 20.61 -10.51 5.55
CA SER A 40 20.89 -9.80 6.80
C SER A 40 21.92 -10.56 7.65
N PRO A 41 22.58 -9.92 8.62
CA PRO A 41 23.49 -10.63 9.54
C PRO A 41 22.86 -11.83 10.26
N GLY A 42 21.54 -11.82 10.46
CA GLY A 42 20.78 -12.93 11.05
C GLY A 42 20.36 -14.02 10.04
N GLY A 43 20.80 -13.94 8.78
CA GLY A 43 20.46 -14.91 7.74
C GLY A 43 19.10 -14.68 7.07
N HIS A 44 18.41 -13.59 7.38
CA HIS A 44 17.10 -13.29 6.80
C HIS A 44 17.25 -12.76 5.37
N ARG A 45 16.35 -13.17 4.49
CA ARG A 45 16.28 -12.74 3.08
C ARG A 45 14.94 -12.05 2.82
N HIS A 46 14.91 -11.15 1.84
CA HIS A 46 13.67 -10.57 1.35
C HIS A 46 12.91 -11.56 0.47
N ALA A 47 11.58 -11.56 0.58
CA ALA A 47 10.71 -12.15 -0.42
C ALA A 47 10.46 -11.11 -1.52
N VAL A 48 10.57 -11.52 -2.78
CA VAL A 48 10.24 -10.68 -3.95
C VAL A 48 9.32 -11.45 -4.87
N PHE A 49 8.13 -10.91 -5.11
CA PHE A 49 7.03 -11.53 -5.84
C PHE A 49 6.33 -10.50 -6.74
N PRO A 50 5.46 -10.94 -7.69
CA PRO A 50 4.92 -10.07 -8.73
C PRO A 50 4.29 -8.78 -8.22
N ALA A 51 3.47 -8.82 -7.17
CA ALA A 51 2.79 -7.61 -6.67
C ALA A 51 3.75 -6.46 -6.32
N ALA A 52 4.91 -6.74 -5.73
CA ALA A 52 5.93 -5.71 -5.46
C ALA A 52 6.59 -5.20 -6.73
N VAL A 53 6.93 -6.11 -7.65
CA VAL A 53 7.55 -5.77 -8.95
C VAL A 53 6.62 -4.88 -9.78
N GLU A 54 5.32 -5.14 -9.76
CA GLU A 54 4.33 -4.32 -10.47
C GLU A 54 4.23 -2.90 -9.89
N VAL A 55 4.24 -2.76 -8.56
CA VAL A 55 4.28 -1.44 -7.91
C VAL A 55 5.56 -0.68 -8.30
N TRP A 56 6.71 -1.34 -8.26
CA TRP A 56 7.97 -0.70 -8.66
C TRP A 56 7.99 -0.33 -10.14
N ALA A 57 7.49 -1.18 -11.02
CA ALA A 57 7.48 -0.90 -12.45
C ALA A 57 6.57 0.29 -12.77
N GLU A 58 5.39 0.37 -12.13
CA GLU A 58 4.47 1.47 -12.39
C GLU A 58 4.86 2.77 -11.66
N PHE A 59 5.26 2.69 -10.39
CA PHE A 59 5.41 3.86 -9.50
C PHE A 59 6.82 4.08 -8.97
N GLY A 60 7.77 3.19 -9.25
CA GLY A 60 9.14 3.29 -8.76
C GLY A 60 9.78 4.63 -9.07
N THR A 61 10.63 5.11 -8.16
CA THR A 61 11.41 6.36 -8.19
C THR A 61 10.60 7.64 -8.01
N LEU A 62 9.27 7.53 -7.90
CA LEU A 62 8.41 8.68 -7.67
C LEU A 62 8.51 9.14 -6.21
N ARG A 63 8.66 10.45 -6.03
CA ARG A 63 8.44 11.15 -4.75
C ARG A 63 7.12 11.92 -4.89
N ILE A 64 6.10 11.43 -4.21
CA ILE A 64 4.73 11.93 -4.30
C ILE A 64 4.44 12.79 -3.08
N THR A 65 4.25 14.08 -3.30
CA THR A 65 3.95 15.05 -2.23
C THR A 65 2.47 15.42 -2.29
N PRO A 66 1.70 15.23 -1.20
CA PRO A 66 0.31 15.67 -1.11
C PRO A 66 0.16 17.16 -1.43
N THR A 67 -0.89 17.52 -2.17
CA THR A 67 -1.14 18.92 -2.60
C THR A 67 -2.24 19.62 -1.81
N GLY A 68 -3.01 18.89 -0.99
CA GLY A 68 -4.15 19.40 -0.25
C GLY A 68 -4.14 19.01 1.24
N PRO A 69 -5.06 19.56 2.03
CA PRO A 69 -5.21 19.18 3.43
C PRO A 69 -5.71 17.73 3.55
N GLY A 70 -5.35 17.07 4.65
CA GLY A 70 -5.85 15.73 4.95
C GLY A 70 -7.24 15.75 5.58
N ARG A 71 -7.92 14.62 5.47
CA ARG A 71 -9.30 14.45 5.95
C ARG A 71 -9.38 14.24 7.45
N HIS A 72 -8.47 13.44 8.00
CA HIS A 72 -8.44 13.10 9.42
C HIS A 72 -7.04 13.29 10.03
N LEU A 73 -6.01 12.95 9.27
CA LEU A 73 -4.60 13.07 9.64
C LEU A 73 -3.90 14.05 8.69
N ALA A 74 -2.67 14.48 9.04
CA ALA A 74 -1.80 15.11 8.07
C ALA A 74 -1.50 14.12 6.92
N PRO A 75 -1.64 14.51 5.65
CA PRO A 75 -1.24 13.67 4.53
C PRO A 75 0.25 13.36 4.55
N SER A 76 0.60 12.13 4.21
CA SER A 76 1.99 11.69 4.19
C SER A 76 2.58 11.78 2.78
N PRO A 77 3.79 12.37 2.60
CA PRO A 77 4.55 12.18 1.39
C PRO A 77 4.97 10.71 1.25
N VAL A 78 5.07 10.24 0.01
CA VAL A 78 5.37 8.84 -0.32
C VAL A 78 6.55 8.79 -1.28
N HIS A 79 7.52 7.92 -1.01
CA HIS A 79 8.65 7.67 -1.91
C HIS A 79 8.72 6.18 -2.26
N ILE A 80 8.64 5.86 -3.56
CA ILE A 80 8.67 4.48 -4.03
C ILE A 80 10.10 4.10 -4.38
N ASP A 81 10.84 3.74 -3.36
CA ASP A 81 12.18 3.16 -3.42
C ASP A 81 12.25 2.07 -2.33
N PRO A 82 12.44 0.79 -2.66
CA PRO A 82 12.47 -0.28 -1.66
C PRO A 82 13.80 -0.37 -0.89
N LEU A 83 14.85 0.33 -1.33
CA LEU A 83 16.20 0.19 -0.76
C LEU A 83 16.37 0.72 0.68
N PRO A 84 15.62 1.74 1.17
CA PRO A 84 15.58 2.06 2.59
C PRO A 84 15.20 0.85 3.46
N GLY A 85 14.38 -0.07 2.93
CA GLY A 85 14.01 -1.31 3.59
C GLY A 85 15.04 -2.45 3.47
N LEU A 86 16.17 -2.26 2.77
CA LEU A 86 17.11 -3.34 2.45
C LEU A 86 17.60 -4.09 3.69
N HIS A 87 17.89 -3.38 4.78
CA HIS A 87 18.40 -3.99 6.01
C HIS A 87 17.31 -4.47 6.97
N ALA A 88 16.04 -4.22 6.66
CA ALA A 88 14.88 -4.60 7.46
C ALA A 88 14.31 -5.98 7.10
N ALA A 89 15.09 -6.85 6.46
CA ALA A 89 14.66 -8.19 6.03
C ALA A 89 14.08 -9.03 7.19
N ARG A 90 14.59 -8.88 8.42
CA ARG A 90 14.01 -9.55 9.59
C ARG A 90 12.61 -9.02 9.90
N THR A 91 12.44 -7.71 9.93
CA THR A 91 11.16 -7.04 10.21
C THR A 91 10.07 -7.49 9.25
N PHE A 92 10.33 -7.48 7.94
CA PHE A 92 9.34 -7.93 6.95
C PHE A 92 9.02 -9.42 7.06
N ASN A 93 10.01 -10.27 7.41
CA ASN A 93 9.75 -11.69 7.64
C ASN A 93 8.92 -11.93 8.91
N ASP A 94 9.18 -11.19 9.99
CA ASP A 94 8.43 -11.29 11.24
C ASP A 94 6.96 -10.83 11.03
N LEU A 95 6.75 -9.73 10.30
CA LEU A 95 5.42 -9.26 9.90
C LEU A 95 4.71 -10.27 9.00
N GLY A 96 5.38 -10.76 7.94
CA GLY A 96 4.81 -11.76 7.04
C GLY A 96 4.38 -13.03 7.78
N ARG A 97 5.19 -13.50 8.74
CA ARG A 97 4.84 -14.63 9.59
C ARG A 97 3.60 -14.36 10.44
N ALA A 98 3.47 -13.16 11.01
CA ALA A 98 2.29 -12.78 11.79
C ALA A 98 1.03 -12.70 10.93
N LEU A 99 1.15 -12.26 9.68
CA LEU A 99 0.05 -12.16 8.71
C LEU A 99 -0.26 -13.47 7.97
N GLY A 100 0.63 -14.47 8.07
CA GLY A 100 0.52 -15.72 7.32
C GLY A 100 0.78 -15.59 5.82
N THR A 101 1.59 -14.61 5.40
CA THR A 101 1.93 -14.32 3.99
C THR A 101 3.39 -13.89 3.84
N GLN A 102 3.83 -13.60 2.63
CA GLN A 102 5.14 -13.00 2.34
C GLN A 102 4.97 -11.49 2.19
N VAL A 103 5.93 -10.73 2.71
CA VAL A 103 5.92 -9.26 2.66
C VAL A 103 7.21 -8.75 2.00
N CYS A 104 7.07 -7.73 1.16
CA CYS A 104 8.15 -7.12 0.39
C CYS A 104 8.15 -5.59 0.59
N PRO A 105 9.31 -4.94 0.82
CA PRO A 105 9.37 -3.47 0.87
C PRO A 105 8.98 -2.85 -0.46
N ILE A 106 8.27 -1.73 -0.45
CA ILE A 106 7.93 -0.99 -1.67
C ILE A 106 8.39 0.47 -1.67
N GLY A 107 8.67 1.03 -0.49
CA GLY A 107 8.91 2.45 -0.37
C GLY A 107 8.98 2.91 1.08
N THR A 108 8.78 4.21 1.25
CA THR A 108 8.65 4.90 2.52
C THR A 108 7.52 5.92 2.48
N GLU A 109 7.04 6.29 3.66
CA GLU A 109 6.17 7.45 3.84
C GLU A 109 6.72 8.39 4.92
N GLY A 110 6.16 9.61 4.99
CA GLY A 110 6.45 10.55 6.07
C GLY A 110 7.89 11.05 6.06
N GLU A 111 8.50 11.29 4.89
CA GLU A 111 9.92 11.66 4.77
C GLU A 111 10.87 10.59 5.38
N ASP A 112 10.63 9.33 5.01
CA ASP A 112 11.39 8.16 5.49
C ASP A 112 11.17 7.79 6.98
N GLU A 113 10.12 8.33 7.62
CA GLU A 113 9.73 7.98 8.99
C GLU A 113 9.19 6.55 9.13
N ALA A 114 8.55 6.02 8.08
CA ALA A 114 7.99 4.68 8.06
C ALA A 114 8.33 3.93 6.76
N LEU A 115 8.49 2.61 6.88
CA LEU A 115 8.67 1.71 5.74
C LEU A 115 7.31 1.29 5.19
N LEU A 116 7.15 1.36 3.87
CA LEU A 116 5.99 0.81 3.17
C LEU A 116 6.30 -0.60 2.68
N ALA A 117 5.32 -1.49 2.84
CA ALA A 117 5.42 -2.87 2.39
C ALA A 117 4.13 -3.34 1.70
N ILE A 118 4.26 -4.32 0.83
CA ILE A 118 3.14 -5.02 0.20
C ILE A 118 3.26 -6.52 0.47
N ASP A 119 2.15 -7.24 0.54
CA ASP A 119 2.16 -8.70 0.56
C ASP A 119 1.80 -9.36 -0.78
N ALA A 120 1.87 -10.69 -0.81
CA ALA A 120 1.54 -11.47 -2.01
C ALA A 120 0.07 -11.30 -2.47
N GLU A 121 -0.83 -10.96 -1.55
CA GLU A 121 -2.24 -10.64 -1.80
C GLU A 121 -2.49 -9.18 -2.19
N ARG A 122 -1.41 -8.38 -2.36
CA ARG A 122 -1.40 -6.95 -2.71
C ARG A 122 -1.81 -5.98 -1.60
N ARG A 123 -2.04 -6.46 -0.38
CA ARG A 123 -2.35 -5.61 0.77
C ARG A 123 -1.12 -4.79 1.14
N VAL A 124 -1.33 -3.53 1.48
CA VAL A 124 -0.25 -2.57 1.75
C VAL A 124 -0.23 -2.16 3.21
N TYR A 125 0.98 -2.00 3.74
CA TYR A 125 1.26 -1.75 5.14
C TYR A 125 2.26 -0.61 5.32
N SER A 126 2.14 0.10 6.45
CA SER A 126 3.14 1.02 6.95
C SER A 126 3.72 0.48 8.27
N ILE A 127 5.03 0.58 8.43
CA ILE A 127 5.78 0.04 9.57
C ILE A 127 6.66 1.15 10.14
N ASP A 128 6.37 1.56 11.37
CA ASP A 128 7.11 2.59 12.09
C ASP A 128 7.47 2.14 13.52
N ALA A 129 8.10 3.04 14.28
CA ALA A 129 8.47 2.76 15.67
C ALA A 129 7.28 2.57 16.63
N THR A 130 6.07 2.93 16.21
CA THR A 130 4.81 2.87 16.98
C THR A 130 3.96 1.64 16.65
N GLY A 131 4.26 0.95 15.55
CA GLY A 131 3.72 -0.35 15.17
C GLY A 131 3.51 -0.51 13.67
N ASP A 132 2.75 -1.54 13.31
CA ASP A 132 2.39 -1.86 11.93
C ASP A 132 0.93 -1.47 11.66
N TRP A 133 0.67 -0.95 10.47
CA TRP A 133 -0.62 -0.39 10.06
C TRP A 133 -1.04 -0.93 8.71
N TYR A 134 -2.32 -1.28 8.55
CA TYR A 134 -2.91 -1.63 7.27
C TYR A 134 -3.43 -0.38 6.56
N LEU A 135 -2.94 -0.15 5.34
CA LEU A 135 -3.25 1.03 4.53
C LEU A 135 -4.34 0.78 3.49
N GLY A 136 -4.41 -0.42 2.93
CA GLY A 136 -5.36 -0.72 1.85
C GLY A 136 -5.22 -2.11 1.27
N ALA A 137 -6.27 -2.52 0.53
CA ALA A 137 -6.34 -3.83 -0.13
C ALA A 137 -5.45 -3.92 -1.37
N ASP A 138 -5.04 -2.77 -1.90
CA ASP A 138 -4.12 -2.60 -3.00
C ASP A 138 -3.36 -1.28 -2.84
N PHE A 139 -2.43 -1.03 -3.77
CA PHE A 139 -1.58 0.16 -3.76
C PHE A 139 -2.35 1.46 -4.06
N ASP A 140 -3.46 1.39 -4.80
CA ASP A 140 -4.28 2.58 -5.10
C ASP A 140 -5.04 3.06 -3.86
N ALA A 141 -5.61 2.10 -3.12
CA ALA A 141 -6.25 2.35 -1.84
C ALA A 141 -5.24 2.90 -0.81
N ALA A 142 -4.00 2.37 -0.81
CA ALA A 142 -2.95 2.85 0.07
C ALA A 142 -2.52 4.28 -0.27
N LEU A 143 -2.27 4.61 -1.54
CA LEU A 143 -1.99 5.98 -1.97
C LEU A 143 -3.14 6.94 -1.58
N SER A 144 -4.39 6.50 -1.75
CA SER A 144 -5.55 7.27 -1.32
C SER A 144 -5.56 7.51 0.19
N ALA A 145 -5.25 6.49 0.99
CA ALA A 145 -5.17 6.62 2.44
C ALA A 145 -4.10 7.63 2.88
N LEU A 146 -2.90 7.54 2.31
CA LEU A 146 -1.76 8.38 2.66
C LEU A 146 -1.94 9.83 2.20
N LEU A 147 -2.25 10.03 0.92
CA LEU A 147 -2.30 11.37 0.31
C LEU A 147 -3.54 12.16 0.72
N MET A 148 -4.61 11.49 1.15
CA MET A 148 -5.81 12.14 1.67
C MET A 148 -5.85 12.18 3.20
N GLY A 149 -4.82 11.68 3.90
CA GLY A 149 -4.76 11.66 5.37
C GLY A 149 -5.93 10.91 6.00
N LEU A 150 -6.20 9.68 5.54
CA LEU A 150 -7.18 8.78 6.13
C LEU A 150 -6.57 8.04 7.33
N VAL A 151 -7.40 7.63 8.29
CA VAL A 151 -6.92 6.89 9.46
C VAL A 151 -6.69 5.43 9.07
N PRO A 152 -5.45 4.90 9.16
CA PRO A 152 -5.17 3.50 8.87
C PRO A 152 -5.60 2.60 10.03
N ALA A 153 -5.80 1.31 9.74
CA ALA A 153 -6.14 0.34 10.78
C ALA A 153 -4.87 -0.22 11.43
N LYS A 154 -4.73 -0.07 12.76
CA LYS A 154 -3.58 -0.65 13.48
C LYS A 154 -3.63 -2.17 13.40
N LEU A 155 -2.53 -2.80 13.01
CA LEU A 155 -2.40 -4.24 13.14
C LEU A 155 -2.23 -4.58 14.62
N SER A 156 -3.04 -5.53 15.09
CA SER A 156 -2.96 -6.08 16.43
C SER A 156 -2.63 -7.57 16.33
N ALA A 157 -2.14 -8.16 17.41
CA ALA A 157 -1.93 -9.59 17.47
C ALA A 157 -3.29 -10.31 17.42
N GLY A 158 -3.78 -10.59 16.21
CA GLY A 158 -5.07 -11.20 15.90
C GLY A 158 -5.29 -11.24 14.37
N PRO A 159 -6.18 -12.11 13.85
CA PRO A 159 -6.43 -12.19 12.41
C PRO A 159 -6.89 -10.82 11.87
N PRO A 160 -6.52 -10.46 10.63
CA PRO A 160 -6.88 -9.17 10.05
C PRO A 160 -8.40 -8.97 10.08
N PRO A 161 -8.89 -7.73 10.26
CA PRO A 161 -10.32 -7.46 10.27
C PRO A 161 -10.92 -7.88 8.92
N VAL A 162 -11.89 -8.79 8.97
CA VAL A 162 -12.73 -9.12 7.81
C VAL A 162 -13.56 -7.89 7.52
N VAL A 163 -13.31 -7.21 6.39
CA VAL A 163 -14.22 -6.18 5.88
C VAL A 163 -15.43 -6.92 5.31
N PRO A 164 -16.63 -6.81 5.90
CA PRO A 164 -17.82 -7.42 5.32
C PRO A 164 -18.11 -6.77 3.95
N PRO A 165 -18.52 -7.54 2.94
CA PRO A 165 -18.97 -6.97 1.68
C PRO A 165 -20.17 -6.03 1.93
N PRO A 166 -20.35 -4.98 1.12
CA PRO A 166 -21.50 -4.09 1.26
C PRO A 166 -22.79 -4.91 1.17
N GLU A 167 -23.62 -4.76 2.19
CA GLU A 167 -24.89 -5.47 2.31
C GLU A 167 -25.71 -5.20 1.04
N SER A 168 -26.02 -6.25 0.30
CA SER A 168 -26.83 -6.15 -0.90
C SER A 168 -28.24 -5.81 -0.46
N ALA A 169 -28.66 -4.57 -0.67
CA ALA A 169 -30.04 -4.16 -0.47
C ALA A 169 -30.95 -5.02 -1.37
N GLY A 170 -31.57 -6.04 -0.76
CA GLY A 170 -32.62 -6.83 -1.38
C GLY A 170 -33.88 -5.97 -1.56
N PRO A 171 -34.69 -6.23 -2.60
CA PRO A 171 -35.83 -5.40 -2.91
C PRO A 171 -37.02 -5.78 -2.02
N ASP A 172 -37.28 -5.02 -0.97
CA ASP A 172 -38.53 -5.15 -0.22
C ASP A 172 -39.68 -4.52 -1.02
N GLY A 173 -40.34 -5.40 -1.78
CA GLY A 173 -41.74 -5.75 -1.54
C GLY A 173 -42.74 -4.60 -1.49
N LEU A 174 -43.24 -4.23 -2.67
CA LEU A 174 -44.55 -3.59 -2.83
C LEU A 174 -45.65 -4.49 -2.24
N THR A 175 -46.23 -4.14 -1.10
CA THR A 175 -47.54 -4.66 -0.67
C THR A 175 -48.62 -3.64 -0.94
N ASP A 176 -49.32 -3.84 -2.05
CA ASP A 176 -50.64 -3.29 -2.34
C ASP A 176 -51.67 -3.98 -1.41
N THR A 177 -52.46 -3.21 -0.67
CA THR A 177 -53.69 -3.72 -0.05
C THR A 177 -54.83 -2.72 -0.28
N ARG A 178 -55.57 -2.94 -1.36
CA ARG A 178 -56.99 -2.58 -1.50
C ARG A 178 -57.82 -3.31 -0.43
N THR A 179 -58.69 -2.58 0.27
CA THR A 179 -60.15 -2.81 0.44
C THR A 179 -60.60 -2.31 1.81
N GLY A 180 -61.57 -1.38 1.81
CA GLY A 180 -62.25 -0.84 2.98
C GLY A 180 -62.94 0.48 2.64
#